data_AF-A0A6A6WTZ6-F1
#
_entry.id   AF-A0A6A6WTZ6-F1
#
_cell.length_a   1.000
_cell.length_b   1.000
_cell.length_c   1.000
_cell.angle_alpha   90.00
_cell.angle_beta   90.00
_cell.angle_gamma   90.00
#
_symmetry.space_group_name_H-M   'P 1'
#
loop_
_entity.id
_entity.type
_entity.pdbx_description
1 polymer ?
#
loop_
_entity_poly.entity_id
_entity_poly.type
_entity_poly.pdbx_seq_one_letter_code
_entity_poly.pdbx_strand_id
1 'polypeptide(L)'
;GSLGTLVKLPREIRQTVFSFALDIDIDRPVTNKTCCSAESTKRERDACKKHGETQVKDAGRFNLLQVSKKVAEEASWVLYNQGRLRLDMGCALRPYFAKYRPKTTRRLGDVPHSEKVHNMWMAVARYRFVDLEINPKMLKTENPEIYTAQLCEAASLLLKSWEKEAKQPTSEIPHIVTVNLGDFFDSTVPFNADDDSDMVEEVDLWTVINFPGEPPDFRRLAASSCQNLKRLLSIVDRNRGRSEWKIVALSEIEKEGGAKWLKTFRRDCQRSGVDFEGRTREEVEME
;
A
#
# COMPACT_ATOMS: atom_id res chain seq x y z
N GLY A 1 30.69 9.51 18.51
CA GLY A 1 30.29 9.47 19.93
C GLY A 1 30.10 8.05 20.35
N SER A 2 30.62 7.65 21.52
CA SER A 2 30.21 6.41 22.17
C SER A 2 28.72 6.52 22.51
N LEU A 3 27.98 5.42 22.34
CA LEU A 3 26.52 5.30 22.52
C LEU A 3 26.08 5.43 24.00
N GLY A 4 26.89 6.06 24.86
CA GLY A 4 26.69 6.07 26.31
C GLY A 4 26.60 4.67 26.91
N THR A 5 25.78 4.52 27.94
CA THR A 5 25.48 3.24 28.62
C THR A 5 24.67 2.27 27.76
N LEU A 6 24.04 2.70 26.66
CA LEU A 6 23.22 1.80 25.82
C LEU A 6 24.06 0.65 25.24
N VAL A 7 25.33 0.87 24.86
CA VAL A 7 26.20 -0.22 24.35
C VAL A 7 26.36 -1.36 25.34
N LYS A 8 26.24 -1.09 26.64
CA LYS A 8 26.37 -2.10 27.69
C LYS A 8 25.17 -3.02 27.77
N LEU A 9 24.02 -2.61 27.23
CA LEU A 9 22.82 -3.44 27.16
C LEU A 9 22.96 -4.47 26.04
N PRO A 10 22.46 -5.71 26.22
CA PRO A 10 22.28 -6.67 25.14
C PRO A 10 21.50 -6.09 23.96
N ARG A 11 21.75 -6.63 22.76
CA ARG A 11 21.13 -6.14 21.51
C ARG A 11 19.61 -6.17 21.59
N GLU A 12 19.07 -7.22 22.18
CA GLU A 12 17.64 -7.47 22.32
C GLU A 12 16.98 -6.35 23.13
N ILE A 13 17.59 -5.98 24.27
CA ILE A 13 17.09 -4.88 25.11
C ILE A 13 17.17 -3.55 24.37
N ARG A 14 18.26 -3.28 23.65
CA ARG A 14 18.37 -2.04 22.84
C ARG A 14 17.29 -1.97 21.77
N GLN A 15 17.03 -3.08 21.08
CA GLN A 15 16.00 -3.16 20.06
C GLN A 15 14.60 -2.95 20.65
N THR A 16 14.31 -3.50 21.84
CA THR A 16 13.06 -3.21 22.57
C THR A 16 12.94 -1.72 22.91
N VAL A 17 14.01 -1.09 23.40
CA VAL A 17 14.03 0.35 23.70
C VAL A 17 13.78 1.17 22.43
N PHE A 18 14.41 0.80 21.31
CA PHE A 18 14.19 1.50 20.04
C PHE A 18 12.80 1.28 19.48
N SER A 19 12.25 0.06 19.58
CA SER A 19 10.88 -0.25 19.17
C SER A 19 9.89 0.64 19.94
N PHE A 20 10.04 0.72 21.26
CA PHE A 20 9.25 1.60 22.12
C PHE A 20 9.43 3.08 21.76
N ALA A 21 10.67 3.55 21.62
CA ALA A 21 10.96 4.96 21.31
C ALA A 21 10.48 5.40 19.92
N LEU A 22 10.47 4.49 18.96
CA LEU A 22 9.95 4.70 17.61
C LEU A 22 8.43 4.50 17.55
N ASP A 23 7.77 4.13 18.67
CA ASP A 23 6.34 3.79 18.73
C ASP A 23 5.98 2.78 17.63
N ILE A 24 6.79 1.72 17.52
CA ILE A 24 6.53 0.60 16.62
C ILE A 24 5.50 -0.29 17.28
N ASP A 25 4.28 -0.17 16.78
CA ASP A 25 3.16 -1.02 17.11
C ASP A 25 2.60 -1.59 15.81
N ILE A 26 2.20 -2.86 15.83
CA ILE A 26 1.55 -3.52 14.70
C ILE A 26 0.27 -2.76 14.35
N ASP A 27 -0.42 -2.24 15.36
CA ASP A 27 -1.70 -1.54 15.22
C ASP A 27 -1.52 -0.06 14.81
N ARG A 28 -0.27 0.45 14.77
CA ARG A 28 0.05 1.84 14.38
C ARG A 28 1.07 1.90 13.24
N PRO A 29 0.71 1.40 12.05
CA PRO A 29 1.61 1.40 10.92
C PRO A 29 2.05 2.82 10.54
N VAL A 30 3.24 2.92 9.96
CA VAL A 30 3.66 4.15 9.27
C VAL A 30 2.77 4.31 8.04
N THR A 31 2.18 5.49 7.83
CA THR A 31 1.30 5.76 6.69
C THR A 31 1.87 6.80 5.74
N ASN A 32 1.45 6.78 4.49
CA ASN A 32 1.72 7.87 3.55
C ASN A 32 1.01 9.16 4.00
N LYS A 33 1.66 10.30 3.73
CA LYS A 33 1.06 11.60 4.01
C LYS A 33 -0.08 11.87 3.03
N THR A 34 -1.23 12.28 3.55
CA THR A 34 -2.43 12.61 2.74
C THR A 34 -2.60 14.11 2.51
N CYS A 35 -1.73 14.96 3.07
CA CYS A 35 -1.92 16.41 3.11
C CYS A 35 -1.12 17.22 2.08
N CYS A 36 0.02 16.70 1.61
CA CYS A 36 0.84 17.34 0.60
C CYS A 36 1.32 16.28 -0.40
N SER A 37 1.29 16.62 -1.68
CA SER A 37 1.68 15.71 -2.75
C SER A 37 3.20 15.69 -2.93
N ALA A 38 3.68 14.72 -3.72
CA ALA A 38 5.06 14.71 -4.21
C ALA A 38 5.42 16.03 -4.92
N GLU A 39 4.44 16.67 -5.55
CA GLU A 39 4.62 17.90 -6.33
C GLU A 39 4.60 19.16 -5.48
N SER A 40 4.09 19.10 -4.24
CA SER A 40 4.01 20.27 -3.37
C SER A 40 5.37 20.95 -3.20
N THR A 41 5.36 22.27 -3.33
CA THR A 41 6.51 23.14 -3.14
C THR A 41 6.91 23.16 -1.67
N LYS A 42 8.12 23.65 -1.38
CA LYS A 42 8.54 23.87 0.02
C LYS A 42 7.58 24.81 0.73
N ARG A 43 7.20 25.92 0.10
CA ARG A 43 6.28 26.92 0.65
C ARG A 43 4.91 26.33 0.99
N GLU A 44 4.33 25.53 0.11
CA GLU A 44 3.04 24.86 0.36
C GLU A 44 3.13 23.87 1.52
N ARG A 45 4.23 23.14 1.63
CA ARG A 45 4.45 22.20 2.74
C ARG A 45 4.62 22.94 4.07
N ASP A 46 5.39 24.03 4.07
CA ASP A 46 5.62 24.86 5.26
C ASP A 46 4.32 25.57 5.71
N ALA A 47 3.44 25.91 4.76
CA ALA A 47 2.13 26.51 5.04
C ALA A 47 1.02 25.49 5.39
N CYS A 48 1.26 24.20 5.17
CA CYS A 48 0.27 23.17 5.45
C CYS A 48 0.11 23.02 6.96
N LYS A 49 -1.08 23.29 7.51
CA LYS A 49 -1.35 23.14 8.96
C LYS A 49 -1.07 21.74 9.50
N LYS A 50 -1.32 20.70 8.69
CA LYS A 50 -0.97 19.30 9.00
C LYS A 50 0.55 19.05 9.08
N HIS A 51 1.37 19.97 8.57
CA HIS A 51 2.82 19.99 8.73
C HIS A 51 3.33 21.08 9.69
N GLY A 52 2.58 22.17 9.88
CA GLY A 52 3.04 23.42 10.46
C GLY A 52 2.50 23.78 11.85
N GLU A 53 1.41 23.16 12.33
CA GLU A 53 0.85 23.49 13.66
C GLU A 53 1.26 22.52 14.78
N THR A 54 2.04 21.48 14.48
CA THR A 54 2.58 20.58 15.50
C THR A 54 4.04 20.26 15.20
N GLN A 55 4.87 20.48 16.22
CA GLN A 55 6.24 19.99 16.41
C GLN A 55 7.35 21.00 16.10
N VAL A 56 8.06 21.35 17.19
CA VAL A 56 9.50 21.62 17.21
C VAL A 56 10.18 20.77 16.14
N LYS A 57 11.13 21.34 15.39
CA LYS A 57 11.82 20.70 14.24
C LYS A 57 12.33 19.27 14.48
N ASP A 58 12.42 18.85 15.73
CA ASP A 58 12.79 17.53 16.19
C ASP A 58 11.88 17.08 17.35
N ALA A 59 10.55 17.00 17.18
CA ALA A 59 9.62 16.45 18.19
C ALA A 59 8.83 15.21 17.72
N GLY A 60 9.30 14.52 16.68
CA GLY A 60 8.65 13.32 16.16
C GLY A 60 9.21 12.01 16.73
N ARG A 61 8.43 10.92 16.65
CA ARG A 61 8.88 9.57 17.04
C ARG A 61 10.16 9.09 16.33
N PHE A 62 10.54 9.71 15.21
CA PHE A 62 11.75 9.39 14.45
C PHE A 62 12.99 10.22 14.82
N ASN A 63 12.92 11.13 15.79
CA ASN A 63 14.07 11.93 16.24
C ASN A 63 15.25 11.08 16.71
N LEU A 64 14.96 9.88 17.20
CA LEU A 64 15.97 8.90 17.60
C LEU A 64 17.00 8.67 16.46
N LEU A 65 16.57 8.77 15.21
CA LEU A 65 17.42 8.61 14.02
C LEU A 65 18.43 9.75 13.83
N GLN A 66 18.30 10.86 14.57
CA GLN A 66 19.19 12.02 14.49
C GLN A 66 20.23 12.06 15.61
N VAL A 67 20.13 11.19 16.63
CA VAL A 67 20.97 11.25 17.84
C VAL A 67 22.44 10.93 17.56
N SER A 68 22.71 9.82 16.88
CA SER A 68 24.07 9.47 16.43
C SER A 68 24.01 8.45 15.30
N LYS A 69 25.08 8.33 14.51
CA LYS A 69 25.14 7.37 13.40
C LYS A 69 24.82 5.93 13.81
N LYS A 70 25.39 5.46 14.93
CA LYS A 70 25.16 4.09 15.42
C LYS A 70 23.74 3.88 15.93
N VAL A 71 23.18 4.85 16.66
CA VAL A 71 21.77 4.81 17.07
C VAL A 71 20.88 4.77 15.83
N ALA A 72 21.15 5.65 14.86
CA ALA A 72 20.38 5.74 13.64
C ALA A 72 20.39 4.43 12.85
N GLU A 73 21.54 3.76 12.73
CA GLU A 73 21.67 2.46 12.06
C GLU A 73 20.83 1.38 12.76
N GLU A 74 20.95 1.21 14.08
CA GLU A 74 20.24 0.16 14.82
C GLU A 74 18.72 0.47 14.93
N ALA A 75 18.36 1.73 15.19
CA ALA A 75 16.97 2.17 15.22
C ALA A 75 16.31 2.07 13.82
N SER A 76 17.04 2.39 12.74
CA SER A 76 16.53 2.17 11.38
C SER A 76 16.32 0.69 11.11
N TRP A 77 17.25 -0.17 11.56
CA TRP A 77 17.07 -1.62 11.43
C TRP A 77 15.78 -2.06 12.13
N VAL A 78 15.53 -1.58 13.35
CA VAL A 78 14.30 -1.89 14.11
C VAL A 78 13.05 -1.35 13.39
N LEU A 79 13.07 -0.08 12.96
CA LEU A 79 11.98 0.53 12.18
C LEU A 79 11.60 -0.30 10.96
N TYR A 80 12.59 -0.71 10.17
CA TYR A 80 12.35 -1.36 8.90
C TYR A 80 12.10 -2.87 9.01
N ASN A 81 12.63 -3.54 10.04
CA ASN A 81 12.46 -5.00 10.21
C ASN A 81 11.30 -5.38 11.13
N GLN A 82 10.86 -4.48 12.01
CA GLN A 82 9.76 -4.71 12.96
C GLN A 82 8.57 -3.79 12.68
N GLY A 83 8.80 -2.60 12.13
CA GLY A 83 7.73 -1.69 11.75
C GLY A 83 6.99 -2.14 10.50
N ARG A 84 5.73 -1.72 10.44
CA ARG A 84 4.81 -1.95 9.33
C ARG A 84 4.53 -0.64 8.63
N LEU A 85 4.59 -0.66 7.30
CA LEU A 85 4.23 0.47 6.45
C LEU A 85 2.91 0.15 5.77
N ARG A 86 1.93 1.03 5.91
CA ARG A 86 0.65 0.97 5.23
C ARG A 86 0.58 2.08 4.20
N LEU A 87 0.35 1.71 2.95
CA LEU A 87 0.14 2.62 1.84
C LEU A 87 -1.34 2.55 1.44
N ASP A 88 -2.06 3.65 1.69
CA ASP A 88 -3.42 3.82 1.19
C ASP A 88 -3.32 4.13 -0.32
N MET A 89 -3.87 3.22 -1.14
CA MET A 89 -3.90 3.31 -2.60
C MET A 89 -4.87 4.38 -3.11
N GLY A 90 -5.34 5.30 -2.27
CA GLY A 90 -6.13 6.46 -2.63
C GLY A 90 -5.46 7.45 -3.59
N CYS A 91 -6.21 8.50 -3.95
CA CYS A 91 -5.73 9.61 -4.78
C CYS A 91 -4.42 10.27 -4.30
N ALA A 92 -4.12 10.22 -3.00
CA ALA A 92 -2.90 10.80 -2.43
C ALA A 92 -1.61 10.19 -3.00
N LEU A 93 -1.62 8.92 -3.41
CA LEU A 93 -0.46 8.26 -4.01
C LEU A 93 -0.34 8.48 -5.52
N ARG A 94 -1.38 8.96 -6.21
CA ARG A 94 -1.38 9.20 -7.65
C ARG A 94 -0.15 9.96 -8.17
N PRO A 95 0.33 11.04 -7.52
CA PRO A 95 1.52 11.76 -7.95
C PRO A 95 2.82 10.93 -7.90
N TYR A 96 2.87 9.88 -7.08
CA TYR A 96 4.03 8.97 -6.96
C TYR A 96 4.06 7.88 -8.05
N PHE A 97 2.99 7.75 -8.81
CA PHE A 97 2.92 6.92 -10.02
C PHE A 97 3.10 7.74 -11.30
N ALA A 98 3.10 9.07 -11.21
CA ALA A 98 3.20 9.94 -12.37
C ALA A 98 4.44 9.59 -13.21
N LYS A 99 4.20 9.34 -14.50
CA LYS A 99 5.23 8.95 -15.50
C LYS A 99 5.83 7.55 -15.30
N TYR A 100 5.36 6.76 -14.32
CA TYR A 100 5.66 5.34 -14.32
C TYR A 100 4.99 4.69 -15.53
N ARG A 101 5.78 4.00 -16.33
CA ARG A 101 5.28 3.22 -17.47
C ARG A 101 5.89 1.84 -17.38
N PRO A 102 5.10 0.81 -16.99
CA PRO A 102 5.60 -0.56 -17.03
C PRO A 102 5.96 -0.88 -18.49
N LYS A 103 7.22 -1.27 -18.73
CA LYS A 103 7.70 -1.56 -20.09
C LYS A 103 6.95 -2.76 -20.69
N THR A 104 6.77 -3.81 -19.89
CA THR A 104 5.96 -4.99 -20.19
C THR A 104 5.52 -5.65 -18.89
N THR A 105 4.67 -6.68 -18.93
CA THR A 105 4.44 -7.54 -17.75
C THR A 105 5.67 -8.37 -17.37
N ARG A 106 6.68 -8.48 -18.23
CA ARG A 106 7.91 -9.27 -17.98
C ARG A 106 9.07 -8.44 -17.43
N ARG A 107 9.07 -7.14 -17.70
CA ARG A 107 10.14 -6.21 -17.32
C ARG A 107 9.54 -5.10 -16.49
N LEU A 108 9.91 -5.06 -15.22
CA LEU A 108 9.57 -3.97 -14.31
C LEU A 108 10.04 -2.64 -14.93
N GLY A 109 9.18 -1.63 -14.87
CA GLY A 109 9.58 -0.27 -15.25
C GLY A 109 10.64 0.25 -14.28
N ASP A 110 11.44 1.21 -14.71
CA ASP A 110 12.35 1.88 -13.79
C ASP A 110 11.59 2.75 -12.80
N VAL A 111 12.10 2.85 -11.57
CA VAL A 111 11.63 3.84 -10.59
C VAL A 111 11.72 5.23 -11.21
N PRO A 112 10.66 6.08 -11.14
CA PRO A 112 10.65 7.40 -11.73
C PRO A 112 11.86 8.26 -11.31
N HIS A 113 12.39 9.05 -12.24
CA HIS A 113 13.58 9.89 -12.03
C HIS A 113 13.33 11.11 -11.13
N SER A 114 12.08 11.41 -10.79
CA SER A 114 11.78 12.46 -9.82
C SER A 114 12.39 12.07 -8.47
N GLU A 115 13.34 12.86 -7.98
CA GLU A 115 14.09 12.58 -6.75
C GLU A 115 13.15 12.25 -5.58
N LYS A 116 12.05 13.02 -5.42
CA LYS A 116 11.07 12.79 -4.36
C LYS A 116 10.35 11.45 -4.49
N VAL A 117 9.96 11.07 -5.72
CA VAL A 117 9.27 9.81 -6.00
C VAL A 117 10.23 8.64 -5.84
N HIS A 118 11.45 8.78 -6.36
CA HIS A 118 12.52 7.81 -6.19
C HIS A 118 12.81 7.55 -4.71
N ASN A 119 13.06 8.61 -3.93
CA ASN A 119 13.37 8.50 -2.51
C ASN A 119 12.21 7.88 -1.71
N MET A 120 10.96 8.19 -2.07
CA MET A 120 9.80 7.56 -1.45
C MET A 120 9.78 6.05 -1.71
N TRP A 121 9.85 5.59 -2.96
CA TRP A 121 9.82 4.16 -3.26
C TRP A 121 11.04 3.40 -2.70
N MET A 122 12.22 4.02 -2.69
CA MET A 122 13.39 3.44 -2.03
C MET A 122 13.21 3.37 -0.50
N ALA A 123 12.57 4.36 0.13
CA ALA A 123 12.27 4.31 1.56
C ALA A 123 11.21 3.26 1.91
N VAL A 124 10.18 3.13 1.07
CA VAL A 124 9.15 2.08 1.17
C VAL A 124 9.80 0.70 1.09
N ALA A 125 10.70 0.49 0.13
CA ALA A 125 11.38 -0.78 -0.11
C ALA A 125 12.22 -1.29 1.07
N ARG A 126 12.60 -0.41 2.00
CA ARG A 126 13.32 -0.82 3.22
C ARG A 126 12.44 -1.58 4.20
N TYR A 127 11.13 -1.30 4.22
CA TYR A 127 10.24 -1.98 5.14
C TYR A 127 10.11 -3.45 4.78
N ARG A 128 10.21 -4.29 5.81
CA ARG A 128 9.94 -5.71 5.71
C ARG A 128 8.46 -5.97 5.53
N PHE A 129 7.60 -5.28 6.28
CA PHE A 129 6.16 -5.45 6.24
C PHE A 129 5.52 -4.25 5.53
N VAL A 130 4.91 -4.50 4.37
CA VAL A 130 4.23 -3.48 3.56
C VAL A 130 2.78 -3.90 3.33
N ASP A 131 1.84 -3.07 3.75
CA ASP A 131 0.43 -3.22 3.46
C ASP A 131 0.02 -2.24 2.36
N LEU A 132 -0.57 -2.74 1.28
CA LEU A 132 -1.20 -1.97 0.22
C LEU A 132 -2.71 -2.07 0.42
N GLU A 133 -3.37 -0.97 0.77
CA GLU A 133 -4.76 -0.98 1.18
C GLU A 133 -5.63 -0.19 0.20
N ILE A 134 -6.76 -0.76 -0.20
CA ILE A 134 -7.85 -0.02 -0.85
C ILE A 134 -8.87 0.33 0.23
N ASN A 135 -9.08 1.62 0.46
CA ASN A 135 -10.08 2.07 1.42
C ASN A 135 -11.50 1.87 0.86
N PRO A 136 -12.36 1.06 1.51
CA PRO A 136 -13.74 0.81 1.09
C PRO A 136 -14.54 2.08 0.83
N LYS A 137 -14.34 3.11 1.68
CA LYS A 137 -15.08 4.38 1.60
C LYS A 137 -14.80 5.11 0.29
N MET A 138 -13.62 4.93 -0.29
CA MET A 138 -13.27 5.60 -1.54
C MET A 138 -13.86 4.91 -2.77
N LEU A 139 -14.19 3.62 -2.71
CA LEU A 139 -14.87 2.91 -3.81
C LEU A 139 -16.25 3.52 -4.11
N LYS A 140 -16.88 4.17 -3.12
CA LYS A 140 -18.14 4.89 -3.27
C LYS A 140 -18.05 6.19 -4.06
N THR A 141 -16.85 6.74 -4.23
CA THR A 141 -16.65 8.05 -4.86
C THR A 141 -15.73 8.01 -6.07
N GLU A 142 -14.84 7.02 -6.14
CA GLU A 142 -13.78 6.96 -7.15
C GLU A 142 -13.84 5.70 -8.01
N ASN A 143 -13.11 5.73 -9.13
CA ASN A 143 -13.07 4.66 -10.11
C ASN A 143 -12.23 3.44 -9.64
N PRO A 144 -12.82 2.24 -9.48
CA PRO A 144 -12.13 1.02 -9.02
C PRO A 144 -11.01 0.56 -9.97
N GLU A 145 -11.10 0.88 -11.26
CA GLU A 145 -10.06 0.58 -12.23
C GLU A 145 -8.76 1.33 -11.90
N ILE A 146 -8.86 2.56 -11.39
CA ILE A 146 -7.71 3.37 -11.00
C ILE A 146 -6.97 2.71 -9.83
N TYR A 147 -7.69 2.22 -8.81
CA TYR A 147 -7.07 1.59 -7.64
C TYR A 147 -6.39 0.27 -7.97
N THR A 148 -7.07 -0.58 -8.72
CA THR A 148 -6.49 -1.86 -9.13
C THR A 148 -5.28 -1.66 -10.05
N ALA A 149 -5.27 -0.61 -10.89
CA ALA A 149 -4.10 -0.21 -11.65
C ALA A 149 -2.97 0.29 -10.74
N GLN A 150 -3.25 1.16 -9.78
CA GLN A 150 -2.26 1.67 -8.83
C GLN A 150 -1.64 0.57 -7.97
N LEU A 151 -2.41 -0.45 -7.55
CA LEU A 151 -1.88 -1.65 -6.91
C LEU A 151 -0.83 -2.35 -7.78
N CYS A 152 -1.10 -2.51 -9.08
CA CYS A 152 -0.13 -3.11 -10.01
C CYS A 152 1.15 -2.28 -10.13
N GLU A 153 1.00 -0.96 -10.18
CA GLU A 153 2.12 -0.02 -10.30
C GLU A 153 2.95 -0.02 -9.02
N ALA A 154 2.30 0.04 -7.85
CA ALA A 154 2.93 -0.05 -6.54
C ALA A 154 3.73 -1.34 -6.39
N ALA A 155 3.12 -2.48 -6.72
CA ALA A 155 3.82 -3.77 -6.67
C ALA A 155 5.04 -3.80 -7.59
N SER A 156 4.91 -3.26 -8.81
CA SER A 156 6.04 -3.19 -9.74
C SER A 156 7.17 -2.30 -9.24
N LEU A 157 6.83 -1.15 -8.64
CA LEU A 157 7.79 -0.17 -8.11
C LEU A 157 8.49 -0.69 -6.85
N LEU A 158 7.78 -1.40 -5.99
CA LEU A 158 8.34 -2.12 -4.84
C LEU A 158 9.39 -3.13 -5.29
N LEU A 159 8.99 -4.06 -6.18
CA LEU A 159 9.88 -5.09 -6.71
C LEU A 159 11.10 -4.46 -7.39
N LYS A 160 10.91 -3.38 -8.17
CA LYS A 160 12.02 -2.68 -8.82
C LYS A 160 12.95 -2.00 -7.82
N SER A 161 12.40 -1.41 -6.76
CA SER A 161 13.20 -0.78 -5.71
C SER A 161 14.04 -1.82 -4.97
N TRP A 162 13.49 -3.01 -4.69
CA TRP A 162 14.26 -4.14 -4.15
C TRP A 162 15.34 -4.67 -5.10
N GLU A 163 15.13 -4.62 -6.42
CA GLU A 163 16.21 -4.93 -7.38
C GLU A 163 17.37 -3.93 -7.30
N LYS A 164 17.09 -2.65 -7.00
CA LYS A 164 18.08 -1.57 -6.96
C LYS A 164 18.80 -1.45 -5.62
N GLU A 165 18.18 -1.86 -4.52
CA GLU A 165 18.76 -1.71 -3.19
C GLU A 165 19.79 -2.81 -2.90
N ALA A 166 21.06 -2.55 -3.24
CA ALA A 166 22.17 -3.50 -3.13
C ALA A 166 22.54 -3.92 -1.70
N LYS A 167 22.01 -3.23 -0.67
CA LYS A 167 22.28 -3.48 0.75
C LYS A 167 20.97 -3.35 1.53
N GLN A 168 20.12 -4.36 1.44
CA GLN A 168 18.90 -4.39 2.23
C GLN A 168 19.25 -4.67 3.71
N PRO A 169 18.76 -3.87 4.68
CA PRO A 169 18.86 -4.18 6.11
C PRO A 169 18.18 -5.50 6.50
N THR A 170 17.34 -6.03 5.60
CA THR A 170 16.44 -7.18 5.73
C THR A 170 16.88 -8.40 4.93
N SER A 171 18.02 -8.37 4.23
CA SER A 171 18.32 -9.27 3.10
C SER A 171 18.24 -10.79 3.35
N GLU A 172 18.31 -11.23 4.60
CA GLU A 172 18.23 -12.65 4.97
C GLU A 172 16.79 -13.14 5.15
N ILE A 173 15.84 -12.24 5.40
CA ILE A 173 14.44 -12.58 5.66
C ILE A 173 13.55 -11.99 4.58
N PRO A 174 12.61 -12.76 3.99
CA PRO A 174 11.72 -12.24 2.97
C PRO A 174 10.92 -11.00 3.43
N HIS A 175 10.73 -10.07 2.50
CA HIS A 175 9.74 -9.01 2.66
C HIS A 175 8.33 -9.63 2.60
N ILE A 176 7.41 -9.14 3.42
CA ILE A 176 6.03 -9.59 3.45
C ILE A 176 5.15 -8.43 2.97
N VAL A 177 4.41 -8.67 1.90
CA VAL A 177 3.46 -7.70 1.35
C VAL A 177 2.05 -8.22 1.52
N THR A 178 1.21 -7.44 2.19
CA THR A 178 -0.23 -7.68 2.25
C THR A 178 -0.93 -6.73 1.30
N VAL A 179 -1.78 -7.25 0.41
CA VAL A 179 -2.72 -6.43 -0.37
C VAL A 179 -4.09 -6.60 0.24
N ASN A 180 -4.58 -5.57 0.92
CA ASN A 180 -5.91 -5.55 1.51
C ASN A 180 -6.90 -4.95 0.50
N LEU A 181 -7.77 -5.81 -0.02
CA LEU A 181 -8.86 -5.44 -0.92
C LEU A 181 -10.15 -5.14 -0.16
N GLY A 182 -10.21 -5.34 1.16
CA GLY A 182 -11.41 -5.07 1.95
C GLY A 182 -12.66 -5.77 1.40
N ASP A 183 -13.72 -4.99 1.23
CA ASP A 183 -15.02 -5.37 0.67
C ASP A 183 -15.10 -5.16 -0.87
N PHE A 184 -13.98 -4.99 -1.57
CA PHE A 184 -13.94 -4.62 -2.99
C PHE A 184 -14.81 -5.49 -3.92
N PHE A 185 -14.98 -6.78 -3.62
CA PHE A 185 -15.82 -7.66 -4.43
C PHE A 185 -17.31 -7.61 -4.01
N ASP A 186 -17.61 -7.16 -2.80
CA ASP A 186 -18.96 -6.99 -2.26
C ASP A 186 -19.52 -5.58 -2.56
N SER A 187 -18.66 -4.62 -2.90
CA SER A 187 -19.05 -3.26 -3.24
C SER A 187 -20.03 -3.19 -4.43
N THR A 188 -20.94 -2.22 -4.40
CA THR A 188 -21.95 -2.00 -5.45
C THR A 188 -21.28 -1.86 -6.83
N VAL A 189 -20.28 -0.97 -6.94
CA VAL A 189 -19.47 -0.80 -8.15
C VAL A 189 -18.09 -1.44 -7.92
N PRO A 190 -17.52 -2.19 -8.89
CA PRO A 190 -18.04 -2.44 -10.24
C PRO A 190 -18.83 -3.75 -10.40
N PHE A 191 -18.88 -4.62 -9.39
CA PHE A 191 -19.30 -6.01 -9.59
C PHE A 191 -20.79 -6.26 -9.49
N ASN A 192 -21.50 -5.42 -8.75
CA ASN A 192 -22.86 -5.68 -8.32
C ASN A 192 -23.83 -4.55 -8.72
N ALA A 193 -23.46 -3.76 -9.73
CA ALA A 193 -24.25 -2.62 -10.20
C ALA A 193 -25.55 -3.05 -10.92
N ASP A 194 -25.57 -4.25 -11.49
CA ASP A 194 -26.74 -4.83 -12.18
C ASP A 194 -27.71 -5.57 -11.22
N ASP A 195 -27.27 -5.90 -9.99
CA ASP A 195 -27.94 -6.88 -9.13
C ASP A 195 -28.99 -6.26 -8.18
N ASP A 196 -29.00 -4.93 -7.99
CA ASP A 196 -29.70 -4.29 -6.87
C ASP A 196 -30.54 -3.08 -7.31
N SER A 197 -31.87 -3.23 -7.32
CA SER A 197 -32.80 -2.13 -7.64
C SER A 197 -32.79 -1.02 -6.59
N ASP A 198 -32.33 -1.32 -5.38
CA ASP A 198 -32.42 -0.42 -4.22
C ASP A 198 -31.19 0.51 -4.12
N MET A 199 -30.15 0.26 -4.91
CA MET A 199 -28.90 1.04 -4.94
C MET A 199 -28.78 1.94 -6.17
N VAL A 200 -29.88 2.14 -6.92
CA VAL A 200 -29.89 2.94 -8.16
C VAL A 200 -29.37 4.36 -7.91
N GLU A 201 -29.75 5.00 -6.81
CA GLU A 201 -29.27 6.36 -6.48
C GLU A 201 -27.76 6.43 -6.23
N GLU A 202 -27.17 5.41 -5.57
CA GLU A 202 -25.72 5.36 -5.32
C GLU A 202 -24.96 5.15 -6.63
N VAL A 203 -25.44 4.24 -7.49
CA VAL A 203 -24.85 3.96 -8.80
C VAL A 203 -24.96 5.17 -9.74
N ASP A 204 -26.10 5.86 -9.75
CA ASP A 204 -26.33 7.07 -10.55
C ASP A 204 -25.41 8.20 -10.10
N LEU A 205 -25.34 8.46 -8.78
CA LEU A 205 -24.44 9.48 -8.23
C LEU A 205 -22.98 9.18 -8.58
N TRP A 206 -22.56 7.93 -8.40
CA TRP A 206 -21.22 7.48 -8.73
C TRP A 206 -20.91 7.67 -10.23
N THR A 207 -21.88 7.36 -11.09
CA THR A 207 -21.78 7.50 -12.55
C THR A 207 -21.64 8.96 -12.95
N VAL A 208 -22.42 9.86 -12.38
CA VAL A 208 -22.33 11.30 -12.66
C VAL A 208 -20.96 11.86 -12.25
N ILE A 209 -20.41 11.40 -11.12
CA ILE A 209 -19.09 11.85 -10.62
C ILE A 209 -17.96 11.37 -11.55
N ASN A 210 -17.96 10.09 -11.94
CA ASN A 210 -16.83 9.46 -12.62
C ASN A 210 -16.93 9.47 -14.15
N PHE A 211 -18.14 9.57 -14.70
CA PHE A 211 -18.44 9.50 -16.12
C PHE A 211 -19.52 10.51 -16.55
N PRO A 212 -19.25 11.83 -16.44
CA PRO A 212 -20.24 12.89 -16.67
C PRO A 212 -20.77 12.99 -18.12
N GLY A 213 -20.19 12.25 -19.06
CA GLY A 213 -20.56 12.32 -20.48
C GLY A 213 -21.25 11.08 -21.04
N GLU A 214 -21.03 9.89 -20.47
CA GLU A 214 -21.56 8.63 -20.98
C GLU A 214 -21.61 7.60 -19.84
N PRO A 215 -22.74 6.89 -19.64
CA PRO A 215 -22.81 5.87 -18.61
C PRO A 215 -21.77 4.76 -18.86
N PRO A 216 -21.07 4.29 -17.81
CA PRO A 216 -20.06 3.27 -17.95
C PRO A 216 -20.71 1.90 -18.23
N ASP A 217 -19.99 1.07 -18.98
CA ASP A 217 -20.25 -0.37 -19.00
C ASP A 217 -19.65 -0.99 -17.73
N PHE A 218 -20.50 -1.27 -16.73
CA PHE A 218 -20.08 -1.84 -15.45
C PHE A 218 -19.43 -3.22 -15.60
N ARG A 219 -19.86 -4.03 -16.57
CA ARG A 219 -19.24 -5.34 -16.84
C ARG A 219 -17.84 -5.17 -17.37
N ARG A 220 -17.62 -4.20 -18.28
CA ARG A 220 -16.27 -3.83 -18.74
C ARG A 220 -15.42 -3.31 -17.59
N LEU A 221 -15.99 -2.47 -16.70
CA LEU A 221 -15.28 -1.91 -15.56
C LEU A 221 -14.85 -3.00 -14.55
N ALA A 222 -15.74 -3.95 -14.24
CA ALA A 222 -15.44 -5.12 -13.43
C ALA A 222 -14.34 -5.98 -14.09
N ALA A 223 -14.46 -6.26 -15.38
CA ALA A 223 -13.47 -7.02 -16.13
C ALA A 223 -12.09 -6.34 -16.15
N SER A 224 -12.03 -5.03 -16.38
CA SER A 224 -10.79 -4.24 -16.33
C SER A 224 -10.15 -4.29 -14.95
N SER A 225 -10.95 -4.10 -13.89
CA SER A 225 -10.46 -4.12 -12.52
C SER A 225 -9.90 -5.49 -12.14
N CYS A 226 -10.59 -6.57 -12.51
CA CYS A 226 -10.08 -7.93 -12.33
C CYS A 226 -8.86 -8.23 -13.21
N GLN A 227 -8.79 -7.69 -14.43
CA GLN A 227 -7.62 -7.85 -15.29
C GLN A 227 -6.39 -7.18 -14.67
N ASN A 228 -6.55 -6.03 -14.03
CA ASN A 228 -5.50 -5.39 -13.24
C ASN A 228 -5.07 -6.30 -12.08
N LEU A 229 -6.00 -6.83 -11.28
CA LEU A 229 -5.64 -7.77 -10.20
C LEU A 229 -4.93 -9.04 -10.72
N LYS A 230 -5.33 -9.59 -11.87
CA LYS A 230 -4.61 -10.71 -12.51
C LYS A 230 -3.21 -10.30 -12.98
N ARG A 231 -3.06 -9.07 -13.47
CA ARG A 231 -1.76 -8.50 -13.85
C ARG A 231 -0.86 -8.35 -12.63
N LEU A 232 -1.38 -7.89 -11.49
CA LEU A 232 -0.69 -7.86 -10.20
C LEU A 232 -0.15 -9.25 -9.86
N LEU A 233 -1.02 -10.28 -9.87
CA LEU A 233 -0.60 -11.67 -9.60
C LEU A 233 0.49 -12.14 -10.59
N SER A 234 0.37 -11.81 -11.88
CA SER A 234 1.40 -12.14 -12.86
C SER A 234 2.73 -11.40 -12.63
N ILE A 235 2.72 -10.19 -12.08
CA ILE A 235 3.93 -9.44 -11.74
C ILE A 235 4.61 -10.11 -10.54
N VAL A 236 3.85 -10.44 -9.51
CA VAL A 236 4.32 -11.13 -8.30
C VAL A 236 4.91 -12.51 -8.64
N ASP A 237 4.15 -13.31 -9.40
CA ASP A 237 4.54 -14.66 -9.83
C ASP A 237 5.91 -14.70 -10.54
N ARG A 238 6.20 -13.69 -11.37
CA ARG A 238 7.44 -13.61 -12.14
C ARG A 238 8.65 -13.13 -11.33
N ASN A 239 8.41 -12.52 -10.18
CA ASN A 239 9.44 -11.95 -9.32
C ASN A 239 9.46 -12.64 -7.93
N ARG A 240 9.02 -13.90 -7.87
CA ARG A 240 9.05 -14.73 -6.66
C ARG A 240 10.46 -14.88 -6.11
N GLY A 241 10.55 -15.15 -4.81
CA GLY A 241 11.78 -15.54 -4.12
C GLY A 241 12.46 -14.44 -3.30
N ARG A 242 12.05 -13.17 -3.45
CA ARG A 242 12.53 -12.04 -2.62
C ARG A 242 11.49 -11.54 -1.62
N SER A 243 10.24 -11.96 -1.81
CA SER A 243 9.10 -11.50 -1.03
C SER A 243 8.01 -12.55 -1.00
N GLU A 244 7.25 -12.53 0.08
CA GLU A 244 6.03 -13.27 0.32
C GLU A 244 4.85 -12.31 0.15
N TRP A 245 3.82 -12.75 -0.58
CA TRP A 245 2.67 -11.93 -0.91
C TRP A 245 1.40 -12.60 -0.40
N LYS A 246 0.58 -11.83 0.29
CA LYS A 246 -0.72 -12.22 0.80
C LYS A 246 -1.78 -11.26 0.26
N ILE A 247 -2.88 -11.79 -0.25
CA ILE A 247 -4.09 -11.04 -0.56
C ILE A 247 -5.11 -11.27 0.54
N VAL A 248 -5.70 -10.18 1.02
CA VAL A 248 -6.76 -10.19 2.03
C VAL A 248 -8.01 -9.60 1.39
N ALA A 249 -9.15 -10.26 1.54
CA ALA A 249 -10.44 -9.72 1.12
C ALA A 249 -11.58 -10.34 1.94
N LEU A 250 -12.75 -9.69 1.93
CA LEU A 250 -13.98 -10.25 2.45
C LEU A 250 -14.28 -11.60 1.78
N SER A 251 -14.57 -12.61 2.60
CA SER A 251 -14.68 -14.00 2.16
C SER A 251 -16.10 -14.43 1.81
N GLU A 252 -17.08 -13.84 2.49
CA GLU A 252 -18.51 -14.06 2.33
C GLU A 252 -19.09 -12.83 1.63
N ILE A 253 -19.47 -13.00 0.38
CA ILE A 253 -20.07 -11.96 -0.46
C ILE A 253 -21.53 -12.31 -0.63
N GLU A 254 -22.41 -11.36 -0.34
CA GLU A 254 -23.86 -11.57 -0.41
C GLU A 254 -24.35 -11.59 -1.86
N LYS A 255 -23.70 -10.81 -2.72
CA LYS A 255 -24.10 -10.60 -4.12
C LYS A 255 -23.43 -11.58 -5.08
N GLU A 256 -24.21 -12.12 -6.03
CA GLU A 256 -23.75 -13.19 -6.93
C GLU A 256 -22.63 -12.72 -7.86
N GLY A 257 -22.72 -11.50 -8.40
CA GLY A 257 -21.72 -10.91 -9.28
C GLY A 257 -20.33 -10.92 -8.64
N GLY A 258 -20.23 -10.29 -7.47
CA GLY A 258 -19.02 -10.24 -6.64
C GLY A 258 -18.48 -11.62 -6.24
N ALA A 259 -19.36 -12.50 -5.77
CA ALA A 259 -19.00 -13.85 -5.33
C ALA A 259 -18.32 -14.66 -6.44
N LYS A 260 -18.82 -14.55 -7.67
CA LYS A 260 -18.24 -15.23 -8.85
C LYS A 260 -16.83 -14.72 -9.17
N TRP A 261 -16.63 -13.40 -9.11
CA TRP A 261 -15.32 -12.78 -9.35
C TRP A 261 -14.32 -13.14 -8.25
N LEU A 262 -14.72 -13.07 -6.98
CA LEU A 262 -13.89 -13.47 -5.85
C LEU A 262 -13.45 -14.94 -5.97
N LYS A 263 -14.38 -15.85 -6.28
CA LYS A 263 -14.07 -17.28 -6.46
C LYS A 263 -13.04 -17.51 -7.57
N THR A 264 -13.18 -16.77 -8.67
CA THR A 264 -12.23 -16.82 -9.79
C THR A 264 -10.87 -16.28 -9.37
N PHE A 265 -10.85 -15.14 -8.69
CA PHE A 265 -9.62 -14.49 -8.25
C PHE A 265 -8.88 -15.31 -7.19
N ARG A 266 -9.57 -15.93 -6.23
CA ARG A 266 -8.99 -16.85 -5.25
C ARG A 266 -8.27 -18.03 -5.92
N ARG A 267 -8.85 -18.58 -6.99
CA ARG A 267 -8.21 -19.62 -7.80
C ARG A 267 -6.96 -19.10 -8.51
N ASP A 268 -7.01 -17.88 -9.03
CA ASP A 268 -5.87 -17.24 -9.67
C ASP A 268 -4.73 -16.98 -8.66
N CYS A 269 -5.02 -16.56 -7.42
CA CYS A 269 -4.05 -16.45 -6.33
C CYS A 269 -3.35 -17.78 -6.06
N GLN A 270 -4.11 -18.87 -5.89
CA GLN A 270 -3.57 -20.22 -5.66
C GLN A 270 -2.65 -20.66 -6.80
N ARG A 271 -3.03 -20.43 -8.06
CA ARG A 271 -2.21 -20.77 -9.24
C ARG A 271 -0.91 -19.94 -9.27
N SER A 272 -0.98 -18.68 -8.87
CA SER A 272 0.16 -17.77 -8.76
C SER A 272 0.95 -17.94 -7.46
N GLY A 273 0.62 -18.92 -6.61
CA GLY A 273 1.29 -19.17 -5.33
C GLY A 273 1.33 -17.94 -4.41
N VAL A 274 0.29 -17.11 -4.50
CA VAL A 274 0.06 -15.96 -3.61
C VAL A 274 -0.98 -16.40 -2.60
N ASP A 275 -0.70 -16.19 -1.32
CA ASP A 275 -1.61 -16.58 -0.25
C ASP A 275 -2.89 -15.75 -0.31
N PHE A 276 -4.03 -16.39 -0.05
CA PHE A 276 -5.31 -15.72 0.02
C PHE A 276 -5.91 -15.95 1.40
N GLU A 277 -6.14 -14.87 2.14
CA GLU A 277 -6.80 -14.87 3.44
C GLU A 277 -8.18 -14.25 3.29
N GLY A 278 -9.21 -15.06 3.59
CA GLY A 278 -10.57 -14.58 3.65
C GLY A 278 -10.89 -14.03 5.03
N ARG A 279 -11.48 -12.84 5.09
CA ARG A 279 -11.96 -12.22 6.33
C ARG A 279 -13.48 -12.22 6.41
N THR A 280 -13.98 -12.12 7.62
CA THR A 280 -15.40 -11.87 7.93
C THR A 280 -15.72 -10.38 7.81
N ARG A 281 -17.01 -10.02 7.72
CA ARG A 281 -17.42 -8.62 7.62
C ARG A 281 -17.04 -7.83 8.87
N GLU A 282 -17.20 -8.43 10.05
CA GLU A 282 -16.82 -7.82 11.34
C GLU A 282 -15.32 -7.47 11.39
N GLU A 283 -14.45 -8.35 10.88
CA GLU A 283 -13.01 -8.10 10.83
C GLU A 283 -12.62 -6.97 9.85
N VAL A 284 -13.38 -6.79 8.78
CA VAL A 284 -13.14 -5.70 7.81
C VAL A 284 -13.62 -4.35 8.36
N GLU A 285 -14.71 -4.33 9.14
CA GLU A 285 -15.28 -3.09 9.71
C GLU A 285 -14.51 -2.56 10.93
N MET A 286 -13.74 -3.41 11.61
CA MET A 286 -12.93 -3.02 12.78
C MET A 286 -11.58 -2.36 12.44
N GLU A 287 -11.14 -2.40 11.17
CA GLU A 287 -9.86 -1.82 10.70
C GLU A 287 -9.97 -0.39 10.16
#